data_AF-A0A9Q0BTH3-F1
#
_entry.id   AF-A0A9Q0BTH3-F1
#
_cell.length_a   1.000
_cell.length_b   1.000
_cell.length_c   1.000
_cell.angle_alpha   90.00
_cell.angle_beta   90.00
_cell.angle_gamma   90.00
#
_symmetry.space_group_name_H-M   'P 1'
#
loop_
_entity.id
_entity.type
_entity.pdbx_description
1 polymer ?
#
loop_
_entity_poly.entity_id
_entity_poly.type
_entity_poly.pdbx_seq_one_letter_code
_entity_poly.pdbx_strand_id
1 'polypeptide(L)'
;MWHYLYFIVLVKVKDPTEFTGPESYVYAMVKAGILEWFPRLRAMSLAAVDADGEQIELRSMQAQLLDTQLLIKNLSTQLHELKDHMTEQRKQKQRLGLLNTTAHSLLPFQ
;
A
#
# COMPACT_ATOMS: atom_id res chain seq x y z
N MET A 1 -0.60 36.27 13.83
CA MET A 1 -0.90 36.33 15.27
C MET A 1 -2.22 37.04 15.59
N TRP A 2 -2.52 38.20 14.99
CA TRP A 2 -3.76 38.95 15.25
C TRP A 2 -5.08 38.18 15.08
N HIS A 3 -5.14 37.19 14.18
CA HIS A 3 -6.33 36.34 14.04
C HIS A 3 -6.66 35.53 15.30
N TYR A 4 -5.67 35.11 16.09
CA TYR A 4 -5.94 34.45 17.38
C TYR A 4 -6.52 35.43 18.40
N LEU A 5 -6.04 36.67 18.42
CA LEU A 5 -6.61 37.71 19.29
C LEU A 5 -8.06 37.99 18.90
N TYR A 6 -8.34 38.16 17.60
CA TYR A 6 -9.71 38.32 17.10
C TYR A 6 -10.59 37.14 17.50
N PHE A 7 -10.11 35.91 17.33
CA PHE A 7 -10.85 34.70 17.67
C PHE A 7 -11.15 34.60 19.17
N ILE A 8 -10.17 34.94 20.04
CA ILE A 8 -10.37 34.99 21.50
C ILE A 8 -11.44 36.02 21.87
N VAL A 9 -11.44 37.19 21.24
CA VAL A 9 -12.48 38.21 21.45
C VAL A 9 -13.83 37.71 20.95
N LEU A 10 -13.88 37.12 19.76
CA LEU A 10 -15.09 36.55 19.15
C LEU A 10 -15.77 35.56 20.09
N VAL A 11 -15.06 34.54 20.57
CA VAL A 11 -15.64 33.52 21.48
C VAL A 11 -16.04 34.09 22.85
N LYS A 12 -15.55 35.28 23.23
CA LYS A 12 -15.96 35.96 24.47
C LYS A 12 -17.24 36.78 24.34
N VAL A 13 -17.54 37.28 23.13
CA VAL A 13 -18.68 38.19 22.90
C VAL A 13 -19.84 37.54 22.15
N LYS A 14 -19.59 36.40 21.48
CA LYS A 14 -20.60 35.64 20.74
C LYS A 14 -21.53 34.87 21.72
N ASP A 15 -22.79 34.71 21.33
CA ASP A 15 -23.77 33.92 22.10
C ASP A 15 -23.30 32.45 22.19
N PRO A 16 -23.18 31.87 23.41
CA PRO A 16 -22.77 30.48 23.59
C PRO A 16 -23.64 29.45 22.87
N THR A 17 -24.90 29.75 22.61
CA THR A 17 -25.81 28.85 21.87
C THR A 17 -25.50 28.77 20.38
N GLU A 18 -24.76 29.73 19.85
CA GLU A 18 -24.33 29.79 18.45
C GLU A 18 -22.90 29.28 18.24
N PHE A 19 -22.26 28.76 19.30
CA PHE A 19 -20.94 28.20 19.17
C PHE A 19 -20.96 26.96 18.30
N THR A 20 -20.02 26.92 17.36
CA THR A 20 -19.60 25.69 16.71
C THR A 20 -18.82 24.80 17.70
N GLY A 21 -18.61 23.53 17.35
CA GLY A 21 -17.82 22.61 18.18
C GLY A 21 -16.45 23.16 18.60
N PRO A 22 -15.61 23.65 17.66
CA PRO A 22 -14.30 24.22 18.00
C PRO A 22 -14.39 25.47 18.88
N GLU A 23 -15.37 26.35 18.64
CA GLU A 23 -15.57 27.55 19.47
C GLU A 23 -15.92 27.17 20.91
N SER A 24 -16.81 26.19 21.11
CA SER A 24 -17.17 25.68 22.43
C SER A 24 -15.97 25.09 23.17
N TYR A 25 -15.15 24.30 22.46
CA TYR A 25 -13.93 23.72 23.01
C TYR A 25 -12.93 24.79 23.44
N VAL A 26 -12.63 25.75 22.56
CA VAL A 26 -11.69 26.84 22.88
C VAL A 26 -12.22 27.72 24.00
N TYR A 27 -13.51 28.03 24.02
CA TYR A 27 -14.13 28.80 25.10
C TYR A 27 -13.94 28.12 26.46
N ALA A 28 -14.18 26.80 26.55
CA ALA A 28 -13.96 26.02 27.76
C ALA A 28 -12.49 26.04 28.21
N MET A 29 -11.55 25.87 27.28
CA MET A 29 -10.11 25.86 27.55
C MET A 29 -9.62 27.23 28.04
N VAL A 30 -10.05 28.32 27.39
CA VAL A 30 -9.73 29.70 27.81
C VAL A 30 -10.31 29.99 29.20
N LYS A 31 -11.55 29.59 29.47
CA LYS A 31 -12.18 29.75 30.79
C LYS A 31 -11.44 28.98 31.89
N ALA A 32 -10.89 27.81 31.56
CA ALA A 32 -10.10 26.98 32.45
C ALA A 32 -8.61 27.39 32.54
N GLY A 33 -8.18 28.40 31.78
CA GLY A 33 -6.76 28.82 31.73
C GLY A 33 -5.83 27.81 31.04
N ILE A 34 -6.37 26.84 30.30
CA ILE A 34 -5.61 25.79 29.62
C ILE A 34 -5.13 26.33 28.28
N LEU A 35 -3.83 26.26 28.02
CA LEU A 35 -3.21 26.79 26.79
C LEU A 35 -3.03 25.73 25.69
N GLU A 36 -3.45 24.49 25.92
CA GLU A 36 -3.26 23.37 24.98
C GLU A 36 -4.06 23.50 23.68
N TRP A 37 -5.12 24.31 23.67
CA TRP A 37 -5.86 24.61 22.45
C TRP A 37 -5.04 25.41 21.43
N PHE A 38 -3.97 26.09 21.88
CA PHE A 38 -3.06 26.80 21.00
C PHE A 38 -2.05 25.81 20.40
N PRO A 39 -1.97 25.66 19.07
CA PRO A 39 -1.02 24.74 18.45
C PRO A 39 0.41 25.20 18.73
N ARG A 40 1.16 24.41 19.50
CA ARG A 40 2.58 24.64 19.81
C ARG A 40 3.44 23.70 18.98
N LEU A 41 4.37 24.26 18.20
CA LEU A 41 5.34 23.51 17.38
C LEU A 41 4.71 22.51 16.39
N ARG A 42 3.40 22.59 16.15
CA ARG A 42 2.61 21.69 15.30
C ARG A 42 1.59 22.50 14.49
N ALA A 43 2.10 23.51 13.77
CA ALA A 43 1.29 24.23 12.80
C ALA A 43 1.17 23.39 11.51
N MET A 44 0.14 23.63 10.71
CA MET A 44 -0.01 22.98 9.40
C MET A 44 1.22 23.20 8.49
N SER A 45 1.93 24.33 8.64
CA SER A 45 3.20 24.60 7.96
C SER A 45 4.38 23.76 8.48
N LEU A 46 4.30 23.24 9.71
CA LEU A 46 5.28 22.33 10.32
C LEU A 46 4.92 20.85 10.06
N ALA A 47 3.64 20.52 9.85
CA ALA A 47 3.19 19.19 9.44
C ALA A 47 3.66 18.80 8.02
N ALA A 48 4.10 19.77 7.20
CA ALA A 48 4.79 19.50 5.94
C ALA A 48 6.13 18.75 6.14
N VAL A 49 6.71 18.78 7.34
CA VAL A 49 7.92 18.02 7.67
C VAL A 49 7.58 16.55 7.99
N ASP A 50 6.40 16.26 8.52
CA ASP A 50 5.87 14.89 8.64
C ASP A 50 5.41 14.34 7.28
N ALA A 51 4.98 15.20 6.36
CA ALA A 51 4.68 14.82 4.98
C ALA A 51 5.92 14.29 4.23
N ASP A 52 7.13 14.67 4.64
CA ASP A 52 8.38 14.12 4.10
C ASP A 52 8.55 12.65 4.54
N GLY A 53 8.20 12.33 5.79
CA GLY A 53 8.15 10.96 6.31
C GLY A 53 7.10 10.10 5.61
N GLU A 54 5.86 10.60 5.48
CA GLU A 54 4.80 9.91 4.74
C GLU A 54 5.16 9.71 3.26
N GLN A 55 5.82 10.69 2.63
CA GLN A 55 6.26 10.59 1.25
C GLN A 55 7.42 9.58 1.08
N ILE A 56 8.33 9.49 2.05
CA ILE A 56 9.39 8.47 2.08
C ILE A 56 8.79 7.06 2.25
N GLU A 57 7.81 6.90 3.14
CA GLU A 57 7.10 5.63 3.35
C GLU A 57 6.34 5.21 2.08
N LEU A 58 5.62 6.13 1.43
CA LEU A 58 4.95 5.87 0.15
C LEU A 58 5.93 5.43 -0.94
N ARG A 59 7.11 6.08 -1.04
CA ARG A 59 8.15 5.68 -1.99
C ARG A 59 8.72 4.30 -1.67
N SER A 60 8.94 3.99 -0.40
CA SER A 60 9.42 2.68 0.05
C SER A 60 8.42 1.58 -0.28
N MET A 61 7.12 1.80 -0.01
CA MET A 61 6.06 0.87 -0.37
C MET A 61 5.96 0.67 -1.89
N GLN A 62 6.09 1.74 -2.67
CA GLN A 62 6.09 1.65 -4.14
C GLN A 62 7.26 0.79 -4.65
N ALA A 63 8.46 0.94 -4.09
CA ALA A 63 9.61 0.12 -4.45
C ALA A 63 9.37 -1.37 -4.12
N GLN A 64 8.86 -1.68 -2.93
CA GLN A 64 8.54 -3.05 -2.53
C GLN A 64 7.48 -3.70 -3.43
N LEU A 65 6.48 -2.92 -3.88
CA LEU A 65 5.45 -3.40 -4.80
C LEU A 65 6.06 -3.74 -6.17
N LEU A 66 6.93 -2.89 -6.71
CA LEU A 66 7.62 -3.14 -7.97
C LEU A 66 8.51 -4.39 -7.90
N ASP A 67 9.26 -4.57 -6.82
CA ASP A 67 10.08 -5.77 -6.59
C ASP A 67 9.21 -7.04 -6.52
N THR A 68 8.09 -6.97 -5.80
CA THR A 68 7.15 -8.08 -5.69
C THR A 68 6.52 -8.41 -7.05
N GLN A 69 6.15 -7.39 -7.84
CA GLN A 69 5.60 -7.57 -9.17
C GLN A 69 6.62 -8.23 -10.11
N LEU A 70 7.89 -7.81 -10.04
CA LEU A 70 8.97 -8.41 -10.82
C LEU A 70 9.18 -9.88 -10.42
N LEU A 71 9.18 -10.17 -9.12
CA LEU A 71 9.31 -11.54 -8.61
C LEU A 71 8.16 -12.43 -9.10
N ILE A 72 6.91 -11.95 -9.02
CA ILE A 72 5.72 -12.67 -9.52
C ILE A 72 5.85 -12.93 -11.03
N LYS A 73 6.28 -11.93 -11.80
CA LYS A 73 6.49 -12.09 -13.25
C LYS A 73 7.53 -13.17 -13.55
N ASN A 74 8.66 -13.14 -12.85
CA ASN A 74 9.73 -14.12 -13.03
C ASN A 74 9.28 -15.53 -12.65
N LEU A 75 8.59 -15.69 -11.52
CA LEU A 75 8.02 -16.98 -11.11
C LEU A 75 6.99 -17.49 -12.12
N SER A 76 6.15 -16.62 -12.68
CA SER A 76 5.19 -16.99 -13.71
C SER A 76 5.88 -17.51 -14.97
N THR A 77 6.97 -16.86 -15.41
CA THR A 77 7.79 -17.33 -16.53
C THR A 77 8.42 -18.69 -16.22
N GLN A 78 9.03 -18.87 -15.03
CA GLN A 78 9.62 -20.14 -14.63
C GLN A 78 8.60 -21.29 -14.58
N LEU A 79 7.37 -21.02 -14.12
CA LEU A 79 6.29 -22.00 -14.13
C LEU A 79 5.85 -22.37 -15.55
N HIS A 80 5.83 -21.40 -16.47
CA HIS A 80 5.51 -21.67 -17.87
C HIS A 80 6.57 -22.54 -18.54
N GLU A 81 7.85 -22.19 -18.38
CA GLU A 81 8.97 -22.96 -18.89
C GLU A 81 8.97 -24.39 -18.32
N LEU A 82 8.78 -24.54 -17.02
CA LEU A 82 8.70 -25.86 -16.38
C LEU A 82 7.57 -26.71 -16.95
N LYS A 83 6.39 -26.11 -17.15
CA LYS A 83 5.25 -26.79 -17.78
C LYS A 83 5.62 -27.26 -19.19
N ASP A 84 6.23 -26.40 -20.00
CA ASP A 84 6.62 -26.74 -21.38
C ASP A 84 7.62 -27.90 -21.38
N HIS A 85 8.65 -27.85 -20.53
CA HIS A 85 9.60 -28.95 -20.34
C HIS A 85 8.91 -30.27 -19.96
N MET A 86 7.96 -30.25 -19.02
CA MET A 86 7.21 -31.46 -18.64
C MET A 86 6.34 -32.00 -19.78
N THR A 87 5.72 -31.13 -20.58
CA THR A 87 4.92 -31.57 -21.73
C THR A 87 5.77 -32.18 -22.83
N GLU A 88 6.94 -31.59 -23.12
CA GLU A 88 7.86 -32.10 -24.11
C GLU A 88 8.47 -33.45 -23.67
N GLN A 89 8.87 -33.57 -22.41
CA GLN A 89 9.31 -34.85 -21.83
C GLN A 89 8.23 -35.94 -21.95
N ARG A 90 6.96 -35.60 -21.71
CA ARG A 90 5.85 -36.55 -21.88
C ARG A 90 5.68 -36.98 -23.34
N LYS A 91 5.75 -36.04 -24.29
CA LYS A 91 5.69 -36.35 -25.73
C LYS A 91 6.84 -37.25 -26.17
N GLN A 92 8.07 -36.99 -25.71
CA GLN A 92 9.24 -37.82 -26.00
C GLN A 92 9.08 -39.24 -25.48
N LYS A 93 8.61 -39.41 -24.23
CA LYS A 93 8.31 -40.73 -23.67
C LYS A 93 7.25 -41.49 -24.45
N GLN A 94 6.19 -40.81 -24.91
CA GLN A 94 5.16 -41.42 -25.76
C GLN A 94 5.72 -41.86 -27.12
N ARG A 95 6.56 -41.04 -27.76
CA ARG A 95 7.22 -41.40 -29.03
C ARG A 95 8.08 -42.65 -28.90
N LEU A 96 8.88 -42.75 -27.83
CA LEU A 96 9.69 -43.95 -27.55
C LEU A 96 8.81 -45.19 -27.32
N GLY A 97 7.70 -45.05 -26.59
CA GLY A 97 6.74 -46.15 -26.39
C GLY A 97 6.14 -46.68 -27.70
N LEU A 98 5.80 -45.77 -28.64
CA LEU A 98 5.26 -46.16 -29.95
C LEU A 98 6.29 -46.92 -30.79
N LEU A 99 7.56 -46.48 -30.79
CA LEU A 99 8.64 -47.16 -31.51
C LEU A 99 8.88 -48.58 -30.98
N ASN A 100 8.75 -48.79 -29.66
CA ASN A 100 8.89 -50.09 -29.03
C ASN A 100 7.71 -51.04 -29.37
N THR A 101 6.49 -50.51 -29.45
CA THR A 101 5.32 -51.27 -29.92
C THR A 101 5.46 -51.69 -31.38
N THR A 102 5.97 -50.81 -32.26
CA THR A 102 6.18 -51.16 -33.66
C THR A 102 7.26 -52.23 -33.85
N ALA A 103 8.32 -52.20 -33.04
CA ALA A 103 9.36 -53.24 -33.04
C ALA A 103 8.81 -54.62 -32.64
N HIS A 104 7.88 -54.67 -31.68
CA HIS A 104 7.20 -55.91 -31.31
C HIS A 104 6.17 -56.39 -32.36
N SER A 105 5.51 -55.48 -33.09
CA SER A 105 4.60 -55.86 -34.18
C SER A 105 5.30 -56.28 -35.48
N LEU A 106 6.58 -55.91 -35.66
CA LEU A 106 7.40 -56.28 -36.82
C LEU A 106 8.14 -57.62 -36.64
N LEU A 107 7.92 -58.32 -35.52
CA LEU A 107 8.25 -59.73 -35.36
C LEU A 107 6.98 -60.61 -35.35
N PRO A 108 6.15 -60.65 -36.42
CA PRO A 108 5.22 -61.74 -36.58
C PRO A 108 5.98 -62.94 -37.18
N PHE A 109 5.75 -64.13 -36.62
CA PHE A 109 6.28 -65.43 -37.03
C PHE A 109 7.70 -65.79 -36.57
N GLN A 110 7.75 -66.47 -35.42
CA GLN A 110 8.48 -67.74 -35.32
C GLN A 110 7.58 -68.77 -34.63
#